data_AF-A0A965TD06-F1
#
_entry.id   AF-A0A965TD06-F1
#
_cell.length_a   1.000
_cell.length_b   1.000
_cell.length_c   1.000
_cell.angle_alpha   90.00
_cell.angle_beta   90.00
_cell.angle_gamma   90.00
#
_symmetry.space_group_name_H-M   'P 1'
#
loop_
_entity.id
_entity.type
_entity.pdbx_description
1 polymer ?
#
loop_
_entity_poly.entity_id
_entity_poly.type
_entity_poly.pdbx_seq_one_letter_code
_entity_poly.pdbx_strand_id
1 'polypeptide(L)'
;MKYTTYLLFTIILFFSSCAEPKPLVFKGVQSIKIEKASFGKNIFKAEFTYQNPNSFGLVLNKLDCNVYINDELFTQYTLDTNFSIPSNAEFALPATMEIELSSLLKNSVDILFNNPMKI
;
A
#
# COMPACT_ATOMS: atom_id res chain seq x y z
N MET A 1 -13.89 -40.40 34.46
CA MET A 1 -14.82 -39.31 34.09
C MET A 1 -14.21 -37.92 34.25
N LYS A 2 -13.63 -37.54 35.42
CA LYS A 2 -13.02 -36.21 35.61
C LYS A 2 -11.87 -35.88 34.64
N TYR A 3 -10.96 -36.84 34.38
CA TYR A 3 -9.82 -36.65 33.47
C TYR A 3 -10.23 -36.39 32.01
N THR A 4 -11.31 -37.01 31.55
CA THR A 4 -11.85 -36.83 30.19
C THR A 4 -12.39 -35.40 30.00
N THR A 5 -13.00 -34.82 31.03
CA THR A 5 -13.49 -33.43 31.03
C THR A 5 -12.35 -32.42 31.00
N TYR A 6 -11.27 -32.64 31.76
CA TYR A 6 -10.08 -31.78 31.71
C TYR A 6 -9.39 -31.83 30.34
N LEU A 7 -9.28 -33.01 29.74
CA LEU A 7 -8.71 -33.18 28.40
C LEU A 7 -9.53 -32.43 27.34
N LEU A 8 -10.86 -32.51 27.41
CA LEU A 8 -11.75 -31.79 26.50
C LEU A 8 -11.63 -30.27 26.65
N PHE A 9 -11.48 -29.77 27.88
CA PHE A 9 -11.30 -28.35 28.16
C PHE A 9 -9.95 -27.81 27.64
N THR A 10 -8.89 -28.59 27.77
CA THR A 10 -7.58 -28.28 27.21
C THR A 10 -7.61 -28.22 25.68
N ILE A 11 -8.33 -29.14 25.03
CA ILE A 11 -8.48 -29.17 23.56
C ILE A 11 -9.20 -27.91 23.06
N ILE A 12 -10.27 -27.47 23.75
CA ILE A 12 -11.03 -26.27 23.37
C ILE A 12 -10.17 -24.99 23.46
N LEU A 13 -9.27 -24.90 24.45
CA LEU A 13 -8.35 -23.77 24.61
C LEU A 13 -7.31 -23.65 23.47
N PHE A 14 -6.95 -24.74 22.80
CA PHE A 14 -5.99 -24.70 21.69
C PHE A 14 -6.60 -24.23 20.37
N PHE A 15 -7.92 -24.25 20.20
CA PHE A 15 -8.58 -23.86 18.95
C PHE A 15 -8.91 -22.37 18.83
N SER A 16 -8.68 -21.55 19.86
CA SER A 16 -8.98 -20.11 19.83
C SER A 16 -7.85 -19.20 19.30
N SER A 17 -6.84 -19.77 18.63
CA SER A 17 -5.63 -19.03 18.21
C SER A 17 -5.69 -18.40 16.80
N CYS A 18 -6.87 -18.23 16.21
CA CYS A 18 -6.96 -17.60 14.89
C CYS A 18 -6.73 -16.09 15.01
N ALA A 19 -5.58 -15.60 14.53
CA ALA A 19 -5.25 -14.18 14.46
C ALA A 19 -5.27 -13.72 13.00
N GLU A 20 -6.00 -12.63 12.73
CA GLU A 20 -6.06 -12.04 11.40
C GLU A 20 -4.73 -11.35 11.02
N PRO A 21 -4.31 -11.42 9.74
CA PRO A 21 -3.20 -10.62 9.24
C PRO A 21 -3.40 -9.13 9.51
N LYS A 22 -2.39 -8.49 10.09
CA LYS A 22 -2.39 -7.05 10.27
C LYS A 22 -2.07 -6.36 8.94
N PRO A 23 -2.68 -5.20 8.66
CA PRO A 23 -2.36 -4.43 7.45
C PRO A 23 -0.90 -3.92 7.50
N LEU A 24 -0.33 -3.72 6.32
CA LEU A 24 0.97 -3.07 6.16
C LEU A 24 0.88 -1.61 6.61
N VAL A 25 1.87 -1.13 7.34
CA VAL A 25 1.87 0.21 7.94
C VAL A 25 2.67 1.16 7.07
N PHE A 26 2.03 2.17 6.50
CA PHE A 26 2.71 3.23 5.76
C PHE A 26 3.60 4.05 6.70
N LYS A 27 4.86 4.24 6.33
CA LYS A 27 5.85 5.03 7.09
C LYS A 27 6.16 6.37 6.44
N GLY A 28 6.00 6.48 5.14
CA GLY A 28 6.22 7.73 4.43
C GLY A 28 6.68 7.54 3.00
N VAL A 29 7.04 8.67 2.40
CA VAL A 29 7.60 8.73 1.05
C VAL A 29 9.11 8.82 1.17
N GLN A 30 9.82 7.83 0.65
CA GLN A 30 11.28 7.78 0.65
C GLN A 30 11.87 8.65 -0.46
N SER A 31 11.31 8.55 -1.67
CA SER A 31 11.74 9.37 -2.80
C SER A 31 10.61 9.56 -3.80
N ILE A 32 10.66 10.70 -4.52
CA ILE A 32 9.85 10.97 -5.72
C ILE A 32 10.80 11.56 -6.76
N LYS A 33 10.77 11.04 -7.98
CA LYS A 33 11.59 11.49 -9.11
C LYS A 33 10.73 11.59 -10.36
N ILE A 34 10.97 12.63 -11.14
CA ILE A 34 10.42 12.75 -12.49
C ILE A 34 11.36 12.00 -13.42
N GLU A 35 10.88 10.90 -14.01
CA GLU A 35 11.64 10.14 -15.00
C GLU A 35 11.48 10.74 -16.40
N LYS A 36 10.26 11.19 -16.73
CA LYS A 36 9.96 11.82 -18.01
C LYS A 36 8.99 12.97 -17.81
N ALA A 37 9.41 14.16 -18.25
CA ALA A 37 8.54 15.33 -18.36
C ALA A 37 8.17 15.57 -19.84
N SER A 38 6.89 15.69 -20.16
CA SER A 38 6.41 16.03 -21.50
C SER A 38 5.10 16.80 -21.47
N PHE A 39 4.73 17.41 -22.60
CA PHE A 39 3.44 18.09 -22.75
C PHE A 39 2.22 17.15 -22.64
N GLY A 40 2.42 15.83 -22.73
CA GLY A 40 1.36 14.84 -22.56
C GLY A 40 1.53 14.09 -21.25
N LYS A 41 1.87 12.80 -21.36
CA LYS A 41 2.10 11.90 -20.23
C LYS A 41 3.47 12.15 -19.59
N ASN A 42 3.46 12.30 -18.27
CA ASN A 42 4.63 12.45 -17.42
C ASN A 42 4.80 11.19 -16.58
N ILE A 43 6.03 10.73 -16.41
CA ILE A 43 6.33 9.51 -15.65
C ILE A 43 7.01 9.91 -14.35
N PHE A 44 6.41 9.53 -13.24
CA PHE A 44 6.94 9.71 -11.90
C PHE A 44 7.29 8.36 -11.29
N LYS A 45 8.47 8.27 -10.70
CA LYS A 45 8.90 7.14 -9.88
C LYS A 45 8.93 7.57 -8.43
N ALA A 46 8.22 6.83 -7.58
CA ALA A 46 8.21 7.02 -6.15
C ALA A 46 8.62 5.74 -5.43
N GLU A 47 9.18 5.90 -4.25
CA GLU A 47 9.41 4.80 -3.31
C GLU A 47 8.68 5.12 -2.01
N PHE A 48 7.81 4.21 -1.60
CA PHE A 48 7.04 4.33 -0.37
C PHE A 48 7.59 3.38 0.68
N THR A 49 7.90 3.89 1.86
CA THR A 49 8.33 3.05 2.98
C THR A 49 7.10 2.48 3.67
N TYR A 50 7.07 1.16 3.81
CA TYR A 50 6.07 0.44 4.59
C TYR A 50 6.75 -0.46 5.62
N GLN A 51 6.01 -0.82 6.67
CA GLN A 51 6.41 -1.83 7.64
C GLN A 51 5.42 -3.00 7.58
N ASN A 52 5.92 -4.23 7.55
CA ASN A 52 5.14 -5.43 7.75
C ASN A 52 5.14 -5.80 9.26
N PRO A 53 4.04 -5.57 10.00
CA PRO A 53 3.97 -5.92 11.43
C PRO A 53 3.68 -7.40 11.69
N ASN A 54 3.56 -8.22 10.64
CA ASN A 54 3.25 -9.64 10.74
C ASN A 54 4.53 -10.47 10.90
N SER A 55 4.41 -11.60 11.62
CA SER A 55 5.49 -12.57 11.82
C SER A 55 5.73 -13.48 10.62
N PHE A 56 5.08 -13.22 9.48
CA PHE A 56 5.23 -13.95 8.23
C PHE A 56 5.47 -12.99 7.07
N GLY A 57 6.21 -13.48 6.07
CA GLY A 57 6.44 -12.74 4.83
C GLY A 57 5.26 -12.87 3.88
N LEU A 58 5.20 -11.96 2.90
CA LEU A 58 4.20 -11.94 1.84
C LEU A 58 4.90 -11.88 0.49
N VAL A 59 4.24 -12.35 -0.56
CA VAL A 59 4.63 -12.05 -1.94
C VAL A 59 3.48 -11.27 -2.55
N LEU A 60 3.74 -9.99 -2.83
CA LEU A 60 2.82 -9.15 -3.59
C LEU A 60 3.00 -9.53 -5.05
N ASN A 61 2.03 -10.21 -5.65
CA ASN A 61 2.08 -10.66 -7.05
C ASN A 61 1.53 -9.61 -8.01
N LYS A 62 0.45 -8.95 -7.60
CA LYS A 62 -0.24 -7.93 -8.38
C LYS A 62 -0.77 -6.84 -7.46
N LEU A 63 -0.54 -5.60 -7.87
CA LEU A 63 -1.16 -4.41 -7.32
C LEU A 63 -1.86 -3.68 -8.47
N ASP A 64 -3.10 -3.25 -8.23
CA ASP A 64 -3.88 -2.46 -9.18
C ASP A 64 -4.73 -1.47 -8.37
N CYS A 65 -4.31 -0.21 -8.38
CA CYS A 65 -4.90 0.85 -7.57
C CYS A 65 -5.24 2.05 -8.45
N ASN A 66 -6.47 2.53 -8.36
CA ASN A 66 -6.86 3.82 -8.91
C ASN A 66 -6.60 4.91 -7.86
N VAL A 67 -5.85 5.93 -8.25
CA VAL A 67 -5.57 7.11 -7.44
C VAL A 67 -6.52 8.21 -7.89
N TYR A 68 -7.28 8.76 -6.95
CA TYR A 68 -8.22 9.84 -7.21
C TYR A 68 -7.73 11.14 -6.54
N ILE A 69 -8.01 12.27 -7.17
CA ILE A 69 -7.85 13.60 -6.56
C ILE A 69 -9.16 14.33 -6.82
N ASN A 70 -9.81 14.83 -5.77
CA ASN A 70 -11.10 15.52 -5.87
C ASN A 70 -12.17 14.69 -6.62
N ASP A 71 -12.26 13.39 -6.31
CA ASP A 71 -13.17 12.42 -6.93
C ASP A 71 -12.92 12.17 -8.44
N GLU A 72 -11.93 12.81 -9.05
CA GLU A 72 -11.50 12.56 -10.43
C GLU A 72 -10.35 11.54 -10.46
N LEU A 73 -10.42 10.60 -11.41
CA LEU A 73 -9.34 9.65 -11.63
C LEU A 73 -8.07 10.39 -12.05
N PHE A 74 -7.05 10.32 -11.20
CA PHE A 74 -5.79 11.03 -11.42
C PHE A 74 -4.75 10.14 -12.10
N THR A 75 -4.59 8.90 -11.64
CA THR A 75 -3.72 7.90 -12.28
C THR A 75 -4.10 6.49 -11.85
N GLN A 76 -3.63 5.49 -12.58
CA GLN A 76 -3.69 4.08 -12.19
C GLN A 76 -2.27 3.62 -11.85
N TYR A 77 -2.10 3.08 -10.65
CA TYR A 77 -0.86 2.47 -10.20
C TYR A 77 -0.99 0.95 -10.28
N THR A 78 -0.22 0.35 -11.18
CA THR A 78 -0.14 -1.10 -11.32
C THR A 78 1.27 -1.61 -11.04
N LEU A 79 1.36 -2.74 -10.34
CA LEU A 79 2.59 -3.50 -10.17
C LEU A 79 2.29 -4.96 -10.49
N ASP A 80 2.94 -5.54 -11.50
CA ASP A 80 2.78 -6.94 -11.89
C ASP A 80 4.13 -7.65 -11.76
N THR A 81 4.51 -7.99 -10.53
CA THR A 81 5.81 -8.56 -10.21
C THR A 81 5.72 -9.36 -8.92
N ASN A 82 6.60 -10.35 -8.73
CA ASN A 82 6.71 -11.08 -7.46
C ASN A 82 7.57 -10.27 -6.49
N PHE A 83 6.97 -9.29 -5.81
CA PHE A 83 7.66 -8.47 -4.81
C PHE A 83 7.60 -9.15 -3.44
N SER A 84 8.76 -9.59 -2.94
CA SER A 84 8.87 -10.25 -1.64
C SER A 84 8.90 -9.24 -0.49
N ILE A 85 7.95 -9.37 0.43
CA ILE A 85 7.80 -8.55 1.63
C ILE A 85 8.26 -9.37 2.84
N PRO A 86 9.38 -9.01 3.49
CA PRO A 86 9.86 -9.73 4.67
C PRO A 86 8.92 -9.58 5.88
N SER A 87 8.92 -10.56 6.78
CA SER A 87 8.22 -10.50 8.07
C SER A 87 8.86 -9.49 9.02
N ASN A 88 8.08 -8.78 9.84
CA ASN A 88 8.56 -7.88 10.89
C ASN A 88 9.62 -6.86 10.43
N ALA A 89 9.51 -6.37 9.20
CA ALA A 89 10.55 -5.55 8.58
C ALA A 89 9.95 -4.38 7.79
N GLU A 90 10.78 -3.33 7.63
CA GLU A 90 10.50 -2.24 6.70
C GLU A 90 10.95 -2.61 5.29
N PHE A 91 10.22 -2.11 4.31
CA PHE A 91 10.52 -2.31 2.89
C PHE A 91 10.10 -1.09 2.07
N ALA A 92 10.77 -0.89 0.94
CA ALA A 92 10.48 0.16 -0.02
C ALA A 92 9.65 -0.41 -1.17
N LEU A 93 8.40 0.05 -1.30
CA LEU A 93 7.51 -0.34 -2.39
C LEU A 93 7.67 0.65 -3.55
N PRO A 94 8.17 0.22 -4.73
CA PRO A 94 8.34 1.10 -5.87
C PRO A 94 7.01 1.34 -6.58
N ALA A 95 6.70 2.60 -6.84
CA ALA A 95 5.54 3.02 -7.61
C ALA A 95 5.96 3.80 -8.86
N THR A 96 5.47 3.38 -10.01
CA THR A 96 5.59 4.13 -11.27
C THR A 96 4.20 4.63 -11.62
N MET A 97 4.04 5.95 -11.70
CA MET A 97 2.79 6.61 -12.01
C MET A 97 2.92 7.37 -13.33
N GLU A 98 1.95 7.17 -14.22
CA GLU A 98 1.82 7.93 -15.45
C GLU A 98 0.71 8.96 -15.28
N ILE A 99 1.06 10.24 -15.36
CA ILE A 99 0.15 11.34 -15.08
C ILE A 99 0.12 12.30 -16.27
N GLU A 100 -1.08 12.65 -16.74
CA GLU A 100 -1.24 13.66 -17.78
C GLU A 100 -1.01 15.07 -17.23
N LEU A 101 -0.27 15.90 -17.99
CA LEU A 101 0.00 17.29 -17.60
C LEU A 101 -1.29 18.11 -17.43
N SER A 102 -2.31 17.84 -18.25
CA SER A 102 -3.65 18.44 -18.14
C SER A 102 -4.27 18.21 -16.76
N SER A 103 -4.20 16.98 -16.24
CA SER A 103 -4.70 16.62 -14.90
C SER A 103 -3.87 17.25 -13.78
N LEU A 104 -2.55 17.39 -13.97
CA LEU A 104 -1.70 18.14 -13.03
C LEU A 104 -2.10 19.61 -12.95
N LEU A 105 -2.31 20.27 -14.09
CA LEU A 105 -2.64 21.69 -14.16
C LEU A 105 -4.05 22.01 -13.62
N LYS A 106 -5.02 21.13 -13.83
CA LYS A 106 -6.36 21.27 -13.24
C LYS A 106 -6.31 21.32 -11.72
N ASN A 107 -5.50 20.45 -11.12
CA ASN A 107 -5.38 20.36 -9.67
C ASN A 107 -4.27 21.27 -9.10
N SER A 108 -3.40 21.85 -9.94
CA SER A 108 -2.28 22.67 -9.46
C SER A 108 -2.74 23.95 -8.76
N VAL A 109 -3.90 24.49 -9.14
CA VAL A 109 -4.49 25.65 -8.46
C VAL A 109 -4.79 25.29 -7.00
N ASP A 110 -5.49 24.18 -6.75
CA ASP A 110 -5.81 23.75 -5.38
C ASP A 110 -4.57 23.39 -4.55
N ILE A 111 -3.57 22.75 -5.19
CA ILE A 111 -2.27 22.43 -4.57
C ILE A 111 -1.52 23.71 -4.19
N LEU A 112 -1.50 24.73 -5.07
CA LEU A 112 -0.80 26.00 -4.84
C LEU A 112 -1.52 26.90 -3.83
N PHE A 113 -2.85 26.85 -3.79
CA PHE A 113 -3.66 27.63 -2.85
C PHE A 113 -3.92 26.90 -1.52
N ASN A 114 -3.29 25.75 -1.29
CA ASN A 114 -3.38 24.95 -0.06
C ASN A 114 -4.85 24.67 0.34
N ASN A 115 -5.71 24.48 -0.65
CA ASN A 115 -7.08 24.04 -0.42
C ASN A 115 -7.03 22.60 0.11
N PRO A 116 -7.85 22.23 1.11
CA PRO A 116 -7.87 20.87 1.62
C PRO A 116 -8.33 19.90 0.51
N MET A 117 -7.39 19.12 -0.03
CA MET A 117 -7.69 18.12 -1.05
C MET A 117 -8.24 16.84 -0.42
N LYS A 118 -9.25 16.25 -1.06
CA LYS A 118 -9.70 14.89 -0.76
C LYS A 118 -8.85 13.92 -1.57
N ILE A 119 -8.20 12.98 -0.89
CA ILE A 119 -7.35 11.91 -1.43
C ILE A 119 -7.99 10.57 -1.09
#